data_AF-A0A1G9U0H3-F1
#
_entry.id   AF-A0A1G9U0H3-F1
#
_cell.length_a   1.000
_cell.length_b   1.000
_cell.length_c   1.000
_cell.angle_alpha   90.00
_cell.angle_beta   90.00
_cell.angle_gamma   90.00
#
_symmetry.space_group_name_H-M   'P 1'
#
loop_
_entity.id
_entity.type
_entity.pdbx_description
1 polymer ?
#
loop_
_entity_poly.entity_id
_entity_poly.type
_entity_poly.pdbx_seq_one_letter_code
_entity_poly.pdbx_strand_id
1 'polypeptide(L)'
;MAPADIEDELVAAYAAIGKAVADFASTLMKLYDDLDPQVQQYAGDVLMPLLRVSQVKGNKLIDRAMSLVEHPVVLEALSEGRIDEGKALMIIDQVSVLDAANQAIAEPVLIAHAASHNYTASQRYARRYVLKLDAEAALRRHEEKRKQRLVEKFNLDDGMASLRVVLPALDAALAFDRIDRIARALPKDDRTLDQKRSDVAADLLMGKETPAPQSEVCVNLTMPITNILGLTTDPVMLAGYGDPCLLRSWRMSRRMGSGSASSPTPPPGWPNTSPPTGPPQHNANSSTPAIRRAPWSAATNRRTAATWIIVARSTGPTPRCRTCGRSAGTTTG
;
A
#
# COMPACT_ATOMS: atom_id res chain seq x y z
N MET A 1 -10.91 -17.88 29.21
CA MET A 1 -10.46 -16.60 29.77
C MET A 1 -9.13 -16.90 30.45
N ALA A 2 -8.06 -16.21 30.09
CA ALA A 2 -6.81 -16.39 30.82
C ALA A 2 -7.02 -15.86 32.26
N PRO A 3 -6.28 -16.35 33.26
CA PRO A 3 -6.31 -15.73 34.57
C PRO A 3 -5.85 -14.26 34.45
N ALA A 4 -6.56 -13.34 35.10
CA ALA A 4 -6.35 -11.89 34.97
C ALA A 4 -4.88 -11.48 35.22
N ASP A 5 -4.19 -12.18 36.12
CA ASP A 5 -2.79 -11.93 36.44
C ASP A 5 -1.84 -12.09 35.24
N ILE A 6 -2.11 -13.06 34.36
CA ILE A 6 -1.30 -13.30 33.14
C ILE A 6 -1.62 -12.26 32.06
N GLU A 7 -2.87 -11.78 31.99
CA GLU A 7 -3.26 -10.74 31.04
C GLU A 7 -2.55 -9.41 31.38
N ASP A 8 -2.49 -9.03 32.65
CA ASP A 8 -1.79 -7.82 33.10
C ASP A 8 -0.26 -7.93 32.93
N GLU A 9 0.33 -9.09 33.24
CA GLU A 9 1.76 -9.33 33.00
C GLU A 9 2.12 -9.22 31.51
N LEU A 10 1.28 -9.78 30.63
CA LEU A 10 1.47 -9.70 29.19
C LEU A 10 1.39 -8.25 28.68
N VAL A 11 0.43 -7.46 29.18
CA VAL A 11 0.29 -6.05 28.82
C VAL A 11 1.51 -5.25 29.30
N ALA A 12 1.99 -5.49 30.52
CA ALA A 12 3.18 -4.82 31.06
C ALA A 12 4.45 -5.19 30.27
N ALA A 13 4.62 -6.47 29.92
CA ALA A 13 5.74 -6.93 29.09
C ALA A 13 5.70 -6.29 27.69
N TYR A 14 4.51 -6.15 27.10
CA TYR A 14 4.35 -5.49 25.81
C TYR A 14 4.67 -3.99 25.87
N ALA A 15 4.25 -3.30 26.94
CA ALA A 15 4.59 -1.90 27.19
C ALA A 15 6.11 -1.70 27.35
N ALA A 16 6.81 -2.64 27.99
CA ALA A 16 8.27 -2.59 28.16
C ALA A 16 9.03 -2.62 26.83
N ILE A 17 8.48 -3.23 25.78
CA ILE A 17 9.07 -3.18 24.42
C ILE A 17 9.10 -1.74 23.91
N GLY A 18 8.01 -0.99 24.09
CA GLY A 18 7.93 0.42 23.70
C GLY A 18 9.01 1.26 24.39
N LYS A 19 9.17 1.07 25.71
CA LYS A 19 10.24 1.71 26.48
C LYS A 19 11.63 1.38 25.97
N ALA A 20 11.93 0.11 25.73
CA ALA A 20 13.23 -0.31 25.20
C ALA A 20 13.53 0.31 23.83
N VAL A 21 12.51 0.45 22.96
CA VAL A 21 12.66 1.13 21.66
C VAL A 21 12.92 2.62 21.83
N ALA A 22 12.22 3.29 22.74
CA ALA A 22 12.44 4.71 23.03
C ALA A 22 13.84 4.99 23.60
N ASP A 23 14.30 4.16 24.54
CA ASP A 23 15.64 4.23 25.12
C ASP A 23 16.73 3.96 24.05
N PHE A 24 16.50 2.99 23.18
CA PHE A 24 17.39 2.71 22.06
C PHE A 24 17.46 3.89 21.09
N ALA A 25 16.32 4.48 20.71
CA ALA A 25 16.26 5.61 19.79
C ALA A 25 17.02 6.83 20.33
N SER A 26 16.79 7.18 21.61
CA SER A 26 17.47 8.32 22.25
C SER A 26 18.98 8.08 22.41
N THR A 27 19.40 6.86 22.74
CA THR A 27 20.83 6.49 22.84
C THR A 27 21.50 6.51 21.48
N LEU A 28 20.82 6.02 20.44
CA LEU A 28 21.32 6.02 19.08
C LEU A 28 21.52 7.45 18.55
N MET A 29 20.60 8.36 18.86
CA MET A 29 20.74 9.77 18.46
C MET A 29 21.88 10.49 19.18
N LYS A 30 22.12 10.20 20.46
CA LYS A 30 23.33 10.71 21.16
C LYS A 30 24.62 10.28 20.45
N LEU A 31 24.70 9.00 20.09
CA LEU A 31 25.84 8.49 19.31
C LEU A 31 25.94 9.19 17.95
N TYR A 32 24.81 9.43 17.27
CA TYR A 32 24.79 10.09 15.97
C TYR A 32 25.27 11.55 16.04
N ASP A 33 24.85 12.29 17.07
CA ASP A 33 25.21 13.68 17.30
C ASP A 33 26.70 13.84 17.68
N ASP A 34 27.27 12.83 18.34
CA ASP A 34 28.70 12.78 18.70
C ASP A 34 29.62 12.45 17.50
N LEU A 35 29.07 11.97 16.38
CA LEU A 35 29.86 11.69 15.17
C LEU A 35 30.23 12.97 14.43
N ASP A 36 31.42 12.98 13.84
CA ASP A 36 31.83 14.03 12.90
C ASP A 36 30.78 14.15 11.76
N PRO A 37 30.34 15.36 11.38
CA PRO A 37 29.43 15.58 10.26
C PRO A 37 29.81 14.86 8.96
N GLN A 38 31.10 14.69 8.68
CA GLN A 38 31.55 13.94 7.50
C GLN A 38 31.31 12.42 7.61
N VAL A 39 31.25 11.90 8.83
CA VAL A 39 31.02 10.48 9.15
C VAL A 39 29.52 10.19 9.30
N GLN A 40 28.70 11.18 9.67
CA GLN A 40 27.24 11.02 9.80
C GLN A 40 26.58 10.46 8.53
N GLN A 41 27.07 10.80 7.34
CA GLN A 41 26.57 10.26 6.07
C GLN A 41 26.82 8.74 5.91
N TYR A 42 27.78 8.19 6.66
CA TYR A 42 28.16 6.78 6.71
C TYR A 42 27.83 6.13 8.07
N ALA A 43 26.94 6.75 8.86
CA ALA A 43 26.60 6.24 10.19
C ALA A 43 26.09 4.78 10.17
N GLY A 44 25.44 4.34 9.08
CA GLY A 44 25.08 2.93 8.90
C GLY A 44 26.26 1.97 8.93
N ASP A 45 27.43 2.39 8.43
CA ASP A 45 28.66 1.59 8.44
C ASP A 45 29.29 1.52 9.82
N VAL A 46 29.14 2.58 10.63
CA VAL A 46 29.55 2.61 12.04
C VAL A 46 28.70 1.64 12.87
N LEU A 47 27.41 1.53 12.59
CA LEU A 47 26.50 0.64 13.31
C LEU A 47 26.68 -0.84 12.96
N MET A 48 27.19 -1.17 11.77
CA MET A 48 27.38 -2.55 11.34
C MET A 48 28.22 -3.39 12.33
N PRO A 49 29.46 -3.00 12.69
CA PRO A 49 30.28 -3.78 13.61
C PRO A 49 29.73 -3.78 15.04
N LEU A 50 29.09 -2.69 15.48
CA LEU A 50 28.58 -2.53 16.84
C LEU A 50 27.34 -3.41 17.10
N LEU A 51 26.38 -3.42 16.18
CA LEU A 51 25.08 -4.09 16.34
C LEU A 51 24.96 -5.38 15.55
N ARG A 52 25.97 -5.75 14.74
CA ARG A 52 25.96 -6.90 13.83
C ARG A 52 24.77 -6.89 12.88
N VAL A 53 24.48 -5.73 12.32
CA VAL A 53 23.41 -5.51 11.34
C VAL A 53 23.98 -5.16 9.98
N SER A 54 23.21 -5.34 8.91
CA SER A 54 23.61 -4.84 7.59
C SER A 54 23.53 -3.31 7.54
N GLN A 55 24.31 -2.67 6.66
CA GLN A 55 24.30 -1.23 6.44
C GLN A 55 22.88 -0.69 6.19
N VAL A 56 22.11 -1.40 5.37
CA VAL A 56 20.70 -1.06 5.06
C VAL A 56 19.84 -1.09 6.32
N LYS A 57 20.07 -2.04 7.23
CA LYS A 57 19.35 -2.10 8.51
C LYS A 57 19.82 -1.00 9.46
N GLY A 58 21.12 -0.70 9.52
CA GLY A 58 21.68 0.40 10.30
C GLY A 58 21.08 1.75 9.92
N ASN A 59 21.05 2.09 8.63
CA ASN A 59 20.43 3.31 8.13
C ASN A 59 18.94 3.40 8.50
N LYS A 60 18.20 2.29 8.41
CA LYS A 60 16.79 2.27 8.83
C LYS A 60 16.60 2.50 10.33
N LEU A 61 17.52 2.05 11.17
CA LEU A 61 17.46 2.29 12.62
C LEU A 61 17.69 3.78 12.91
N ILE A 62 18.62 4.42 12.19
CA ILE A 62 18.88 5.86 12.29
C ILE A 62 17.66 6.65 11.84
N ASP A 63 17.12 6.36 10.65
CA ASP A 63 15.93 7.06 10.12
C ASP A 63 14.75 6.99 11.10
N ARG A 64 14.52 5.82 11.72
CA ARG A 64 13.47 5.64 12.73
C ARG A 64 13.76 6.39 14.02
N ALA A 65 14.98 6.31 14.53
CA ALA A 65 15.36 6.99 15.77
C ALA A 65 15.24 8.51 15.62
N MET A 66 15.69 9.06 14.48
CA MET A 66 15.56 10.47 14.15
C MET A 66 14.10 10.89 14.11
N SER A 67 13.25 10.17 13.37
CA SER A 67 11.80 10.42 13.32
C SER A 67 11.12 10.35 14.69
N LEU A 68 11.54 9.45 15.58
CA LEU A 68 10.98 9.39 16.94
C LEU A 68 11.45 10.58 17.80
N VAL A 69 12.71 10.99 17.71
CA VAL A 69 13.27 12.12 18.48
C VAL A 69 12.73 13.47 18.01
N GLU A 70 12.44 13.63 16.71
CA GLU A 70 11.78 14.82 16.16
C GLU A 70 10.34 15.02 16.68
N HIS A 71 9.69 13.94 17.14
CA HIS A 71 8.31 13.95 17.65
C HIS A 71 8.26 13.54 19.14
N PRO A 72 8.65 14.43 20.07
CA PRO A 72 8.83 14.09 21.48
C PRO A 72 7.56 13.60 22.16
N VAL A 73 6.39 14.10 21.77
CA VAL A 73 5.09 13.68 22.34
C VAL A 73 4.77 12.23 21.98
N VAL A 74 5.13 11.80 20.76
CA VAL A 74 4.97 10.41 20.31
C VAL A 74 6.00 9.51 21.00
N LEU A 75 7.24 9.96 21.15
CA LEU A 75 8.29 9.23 21.86
C LEU A 75 7.93 8.99 23.32
N GLU A 76 7.40 10.01 24.01
CA GLU A 76 6.92 9.89 25.39
C GLU A 76 5.80 8.84 25.50
N ALA A 77 4.81 8.90 24.61
CA ALA A 77 3.72 7.92 24.56
C ALA A 77 4.21 6.47 24.29
N LEU A 78 5.24 6.32 23.46
CA LEU A 78 5.89 5.04 23.22
C LEU A 78 6.66 4.54 24.47
N SER A 79 7.35 5.45 25.17
CA SER A 79 8.14 5.13 26.37
C SER A 79 7.28 4.70 27.56
N GLU A 80 6.07 5.27 27.67
CA GLU A 80 5.06 4.88 28.65
C GLU A 80 4.30 3.61 28.26
N GLY A 81 4.53 3.08 27.05
CA GLY A 81 3.84 1.90 26.53
C GLY A 81 2.36 2.12 26.18
N ARG A 82 1.92 3.39 26.07
CA ARG A 82 0.55 3.72 25.60
C ARG A 82 0.34 3.34 24.13
N ILE A 83 1.41 3.36 23.34
CA ILE A 83 1.40 2.98 21.92
C ILE A 83 2.59 2.07 21.61
N ASP A 84 2.44 1.21 20.60
CA ASP A 84 3.54 0.38 20.06
C ASP A 84 4.36 1.12 18.99
N GLU A 85 5.57 0.62 18.68
CA GLU A 85 6.46 1.21 17.65
C GLU A 85 5.75 1.36 16.30
N GLY A 86 4.92 0.37 15.93
CA GLY A 86 4.19 0.39 14.67
C GLY A 86 3.20 1.57 14.61
N LYS A 87 2.40 1.75 15.67
CA LYS A 87 1.50 2.90 15.81
C LYS A 87 2.26 4.22 15.87
N ALA A 88 3.37 4.30 16.61
CA ALA A 88 4.18 5.51 16.72
C ALA A 88 4.69 5.97 15.34
N LEU A 89 5.34 5.09 14.59
CA LEU A 89 5.84 5.39 13.24
C LEU A 89 4.70 5.71 12.26
N MET A 90 3.53 5.08 12.44
CA MET A 90 2.36 5.38 11.62
C MET A 90 1.78 6.76 11.91
N ILE A 91 1.73 7.19 13.18
CA ILE A 91 1.33 8.56 13.55
C ILE A 91 2.31 9.57 12.96
N ILE A 92 3.62 9.36 13.15
CA ILE A 92 4.69 10.23 12.60
C ILE A 92 4.58 10.35 11.08
N ASP A 93 4.46 9.23 10.37
CA ASP A 93 4.27 9.23 8.92
C ASP A 93 3.04 10.06 8.52
N GLN A 94 1.91 9.97 9.25
CA GLN A 94 0.72 10.76 8.91
C GLN A 94 0.88 12.25 9.18
N VAL A 95 1.51 12.65 10.29
CA VAL A 95 1.67 14.07 10.66
C VAL A 95 2.80 14.77 9.91
N SER A 96 3.80 14.05 9.40
CA SER A 96 4.95 14.60 8.66
C SER A 96 4.61 15.51 7.45
N VAL A 97 3.38 15.41 6.93
CA VAL A 97 2.90 16.22 5.78
C VAL A 97 2.32 17.57 6.23
N LEU A 98 1.92 17.65 7.49
CA LEU A 98 1.36 18.84 8.11
C LEU A 98 2.48 19.83 8.48
N ASP A 99 2.12 21.10 8.62
CA ASP A 99 3.00 22.12 9.23
C ASP A 99 3.07 21.95 10.76
N ALA A 100 4.10 22.51 11.39
CA ALA A 100 4.39 22.32 12.82
C ALA A 100 3.19 22.66 13.74
N ALA A 101 2.38 23.67 13.37
CA ALA A 101 1.19 24.03 14.14
C ALA A 101 0.12 22.92 14.10
N ASN A 102 -0.19 22.39 12.91
CA ASN A 102 -1.16 21.30 12.78
C ASN A 102 -0.63 19.97 13.31
N GLN A 103 0.70 19.73 13.25
CA GLN A 103 1.32 18.56 13.88
C GLN A 103 1.08 18.55 15.39
N ALA A 104 1.35 19.67 16.08
CA ALA A 104 1.16 19.80 17.52
C ALA A 104 -0.29 19.59 17.96
N ILE A 105 -1.27 19.93 17.11
CA ILE A 105 -2.69 19.69 17.36
C ILE A 105 -3.06 18.21 17.09
N ALA A 106 -2.53 17.63 16.02
CA ALA A 106 -2.91 16.29 15.58
C ALA A 106 -2.32 15.18 16.46
N GLU A 107 -1.05 15.28 16.84
CA GLU A 107 -0.34 14.25 17.62
C GLU A 107 -1.10 13.77 18.87
N PRO A 108 -1.49 14.64 19.83
CA PRO A 108 -2.17 14.18 21.04
C PRO A 108 -3.51 13.51 20.76
N VAL A 109 -4.26 13.98 19.77
CA VAL A 109 -5.55 13.40 19.37
C VAL A 109 -5.35 12.01 18.77
N LEU A 110 -4.34 11.85 17.91
CA LEU A 110 -4.03 10.57 17.29
C LEU A 110 -3.51 9.54 18.31
N ILE A 111 -2.68 9.98 19.26
CA ILE A 111 -2.16 9.12 20.33
C ILE A 111 -3.30 8.64 21.24
N ALA A 112 -4.20 9.53 21.66
CA ALA A 112 -5.34 9.17 22.50
C ALA A 112 -6.25 8.13 21.82
N HIS A 113 -6.50 8.29 20.53
CA HIS A 113 -7.25 7.29 19.76
C HIS A 113 -6.48 5.97 19.61
N ALA A 114 -5.18 6.05 19.34
CA ALA A 114 -4.31 4.90 19.11
C ALA A 114 -4.10 4.01 20.34
N ALA A 115 -4.19 4.58 21.55
CA ALA A 115 -4.07 3.84 22.81
C ALA A 115 -5.20 2.82 23.01
N SER A 116 -6.41 3.10 22.51
CA SER A 116 -7.60 2.26 22.72
C SER A 116 -7.97 1.38 21.51
N HIS A 117 -7.33 1.59 20.36
CA HIS A 117 -7.69 0.94 19.10
C HIS A 117 -6.55 0.14 18.49
N ASN A 118 -6.89 -0.87 17.69
CA ASN A 118 -5.90 -1.61 16.92
C ASN A 118 -5.27 -0.73 15.82
N TYR A 119 -4.13 -1.18 15.30
CA TYR A 119 -3.36 -0.46 14.28
C TYR A 119 -4.21 -0.02 13.07
N THR A 120 -5.02 -0.92 12.50
CA THR A 120 -5.80 -0.65 11.29
C THR A 120 -6.88 0.42 11.53
N ALA A 121 -7.54 0.38 12.69
CA ALA A 121 -8.53 1.38 13.06
C ALA A 121 -7.88 2.76 13.27
N SER A 122 -6.76 2.80 13.99
CA SER A 122 -5.98 4.03 14.22
C SER A 122 -5.45 4.62 12.91
N GLN A 123 -5.00 3.77 11.99
CA GLN A 123 -4.54 4.19 10.66
C GLN A 123 -5.65 4.85 9.85
N ARG A 124 -6.84 4.24 9.83
CA ARG A 124 -8.01 4.81 9.14
C ARG A 124 -8.45 6.11 9.79
N TYR A 125 -8.44 6.19 11.12
CA TYR A 125 -8.79 7.41 11.85
C TYR A 125 -7.82 8.55 11.53
N ALA A 126 -6.52 8.30 11.63
CA ALA A 126 -5.52 9.34 11.38
C ALA A 126 -5.57 9.88 9.96
N ARG A 127 -5.72 9.01 8.95
CA ARG A 127 -5.89 9.45 7.56
C ARG A 127 -7.09 10.36 7.38
N ARG A 128 -8.22 10.03 8.01
CA ARG A 128 -9.43 10.86 7.98
C ARG A 128 -9.23 12.17 8.75
N TYR A 129 -8.54 12.12 9.87
CA TYR A 129 -8.27 13.29 10.70
C TYR A 129 -7.37 14.29 9.99
N VAL A 130 -6.23 13.83 9.45
CA VAL A 130 -5.30 14.65 8.65
C VAL A 130 -6.01 15.26 7.45
N LEU A 131 -6.83 14.49 6.74
CA LEU A 131 -7.60 15.00 5.60
C LEU A 131 -8.58 16.12 6.00
N LYS A 132 -9.25 15.98 7.15
CA LYS A 132 -10.17 17.01 7.67
C LYS A 132 -9.44 18.25 8.15
N LEU A 133 -8.24 18.08 8.70
CA LEU A 133 -7.42 19.16 9.22
C LEU A 133 -6.78 19.98 8.09
N ASP A 134 -6.17 19.31 7.11
CA ASP A 134 -5.57 19.94 5.94
C ASP A 134 -5.77 19.05 4.69
N ALA A 135 -6.78 19.41 3.91
CA ALA A 135 -7.08 18.73 2.65
C ALA A 135 -6.01 18.97 1.56
N GLU A 136 -5.28 20.09 1.61
CA GLU A 136 -4.23 20.40 0.65
C GLU A 136 -2.95 19.61 0.94
N ALA A 137 -2.56 19.45 2.21
CA ALA A 137 -1.51 18.52 2.62
C ALA A 137 -1.79 17.11 2.12
N ALA A 138 -3.02 16.61 2.30
CA ALA A 138 -3.38 15.28 1.85
C ALA A 138 -3.26 15.13 0.32
N LEU A 139 -3.57 16.18 -0.46
CA LEU A 139 -3.35 16.20 -1.91
C LEU A 139 -1.86 16.22 -2.28
N ARG A 140 -1.05 17.05 -1.63
CA ARG A 140 0.41 17.10 -1.84
C ARG A 140 1.03 15.71 -1.61
N ARG A 141 0.66 15.05 -0.50
CA ARG A 141 1.07 13.67 -0.22
C ARG A 141 0.71 12.71 -1.34
N HIS A 142 -0.53 12.78 -1.83
CA HIS A 142 -0.98 11.90 -2.91
C HIS A 142 -0.17 12.12 -4.19
N GLU A 143 0.10 13.37 -4.56
CA GLU A 143 0.92 13.71 -5.74
C GLU A 143 2.37 13.25 -5.61
N GLU A 144 2.97 13.42 -4.44
CA GLU A 144 4.32 12.93 -4.13
C GLU A 144 4.39 11.41 -4.20
N LYS A 145 3.44 10.70 -3.58
CA LYS A 145 3.36 9.23 -3.67
C LYS A 145 3.11 8.77 -5.10
N ARG A 146 2.37 9.55 -5.90
CA ARG A 146 2.18 9.28 -7.33
C ARG A 146 3.52 9.30 -8.07
N LYS A 147 4.51 10.11 -7.66
CA LYS A 147 5.85 10.14 -8.27
C LYS A 147 6.69 8.90 -7.92
N GLN A 148 6.30 8.14 -6.89
CA GLN A 148 6.97 6.92 -6.44
C GLN A 148 6.52 5.65 -7.19
N ARG A 149 5.84 5.79 -8.34
CA ARG A 149 5.51 4.63 -9.19
C ARG A 149 6.79 3.94 -9.64
N LEU A 150 6.88 2.65 -9.38
CA LEU A 150 8.07 1.86 -9.67
C LEU A 150 7.70 0.39 -9.90
N VAL A 151 8.61 -0.33 -10.55
CA VAL A 151 8.58 -1.78 -10.69
C VAL A 151 9.89 -2.32 -10.14
N GLU A 152 9.79 -3.20 -9.16
CA GLU A 152 10.93 -3.83 -8.47
C GLU A 152 10.87 -5.33 -8.60
N LYS A 153 12.03 -5.96 -8.83
CA LYS A 153 12.18 -7.41 -8.79
C LYS A 153 12.99 -7.79 -7.54
N PHE A 154 12.42 -8.64 -6.70
CA PHE A 154 13.15 -9.28 -5.61
C PHE A 154 13.38 -10.74 -5.95
N ASN A 155 14.64 -11.16 -5.95
CA ASN A 155 14.95 -12.58 -6.02
C ASN A 155 14.55 -13.22 -4.68
N LEU A 156 13.86 -14.35 -4.76
CA LEU A 156 13.51 -15.19 -3.63
C LEU A 156 14.35 -16.47 -3.71
N ASP A 157 14.27 -17.29 -2.66
CA ASP A 157 14.89 -18.60 -2.65
C ASP A 157 14.22 -19.53 -3.68
N ASP A 158 14.83 -20.70 -3.91
CA ASP A 158 14.30 -21.77 -4.78
C ASP A 158 14.09 -21.38 -6.26
N GLY A 159 14.85 -20.40 -6.76
CA GLY A 159 14.73 -19.93 -8.14
C GLY A 159 13.48 -19.09 -8.41
N MET A 160 12.76 -18.70 -7.36
CA MET A 160 11.58 -17.84 -7.45
C MET A 160 11.96 -16.36 -7.45
N ALA A 161 11.08 -15.52 -7.96
CA ALA A 161 11.22 -14.07 -7.85
C ALA A 161 9.84 -13.43 -7.62
N SER A 162 9.81 -12.35 -6.84
CA SER A 162 8.63 -11.51 -6.73
C SER A 162 8.81 -10.23 -7.53
N LEU A 163 7.76 -9.86 -8.28
CA LEU A 163 7.67 -8.59 -8.97
C LEU A 163 6.70 -7.69 -8.20
N ARG A 164 7.18 -6.56 -7.71
CA ARG A 164 6.38 -5.55 -7.01
C ARG A 164 6.14 -4.40 -7.97
N VAL A 165 4.87 -4.07 -8.17
CA VAL A 165 4.44 -2.96 -9.04
C VAL A 165 3.69 -1.95 -8.18
N VAL A 166 4.18 -0.71 -8.12
CA VAL A 166 3.58 0.39 -7.36
C VAL A 166 2.86 1.31 -8.34
N LEU A 167 1.54 1.37 -8.22
CA LEU A 167 0.64 2.16 -9.09
C LEU A 167 -0.28 3.04 -8.23
N PRO A 168 -0.93 4.06 -8.84
CA PRO A 168 -2.07 4.71 -8.22
C PRO A 168 -3.13 3.68 -7.85
N ALA A 169 -3.80 3.87 -6.70
CA ALA A 169 -4.74 2.89 -6.14
C ALA A 169 -5.81 2.42 -7.14
N LEU A 170 -6.33 3.35 -7.95
CA LEU A 170 -7.31 3.06 -8.99
C LEU A 170 -6.74 2.14 -10.08
N ASP A 171 -5.56 2.47 -10.60
CA ASP A 171 -4.90 1.68 -11.65
C ASP A 171 -4.54 0.28 -11.14
N ALA A 172 -4.09 0.17 -9.90
CA ALA A 172 -3.83 -1.11 -9.23
C ALA A 172 -5.11 -1.95 -9.09
N ALA A 173 -6.23 -1.34 -8.69
CA ALA A 173 -7.51 -2.02 -8.55
C ALA A 173 -8.03 -2.51 -9.91
N LEU A 174 -7.93 -1.69 -10.96
CA LEU A 174 -8.29 -2.08 -12.32
C LEU A 174 -7.43 -3.23 -12.84
N ALA A 175 -6.12 -3.17 -12.63
CA ALA A 175 -5.19 -4.24 -13.03
C ALA A 175 -5.48 -5.55 -12.29
N PHE A 176 -5.73 -5.48 -10.98
CA PHE A 176 -6.04 -6.66 -10.18
C PHE A 176 -7.40 -7.27 -10.54
N ASP A 177 -8.45 -6.46 -10.73
CA ASP A 177 -9.76 -6.93 -11.16
C ASP A 177 -9.70 -7.61 -12.54
N ARG A 178 -8.88 -7.06 -13.46
CA ARG A 178 -8.63 -7.68 -14.76
C ARG A 178 -8.00 -9.07 -14.61
N ILE A 179 -6.96 -9.20 -13.78
CA ILE A 179 -6.30 -10.49 -13.51
C ILE A 179 -7.29 -11.47 -12.87
N ASP A 180 -8.02 -11.02 -11.85
CA ASP A 180 -8.97 -11.88 -11.11
C ASP A 180 -10.09 -12.39 -12.01
N ARG A 181 -10.65 -11.53 -12.87
CA ARG A 181 -11.72 -11.92 -13.80
C ARG A 181 -11.25 -12.96 -14.81
N ILE A 182 -10.05 -12.80 -15.37
CA ILE A 182 -9.46 -13.79 -16.29
C ILE A 182 -9.19 -15.11 -15.55
N ALA A 183 -8.60 -15.03 -14.36
CA ALA A 183 -8.29 -16.22 -13.56
C ALA A 183 -9.54 -17.03 -13.20
N ARG A 184 -10.67 -16.37 -12.92
CA ARG A 184 -11.97 -17.01 -12.66
C ARG A 184 -12.64 -17.58 -13.91
N ALA A 185 -12.36 -17.03 -15.09
CA ALA A 185 -12.89 -17.50 -16.36
C ALA A 185 -12.15 -18.74 -16.90
N LEU A 186 -10.96 -19.04 -16.37
CA LEU A 186 -10.23 -20.25 -16.73
C LEU A 186 -10.98 -21.52 -16.30
N PRO A 187 -10.82 -22.64 -17.05
CA PRO A 187 -11.38 -23.93 -16.69
C PRO A 187 -11.08 -24.34 -15.24
N LYS A 188 -11.97 -25.10 -14.63
CA LYS A 188 -11.71 -25.69 -13.31
C LYS A 188 -10.65 -26.78 -13.48
N ASP A 189 -9.50 -26.55 -12.86
CA ASP A 189 -8.33 -27.45 -12.83
C ASP A 189 -7.91 -27.58 -11.37
N ASP A 190 -6.92 -28.44 -11.09
CA ASP A 190 -6.36 -28.65 -9.74
C ASP A 190 -5.61 -27.42 -9.17
N ARG A 191 -5.39 -26.39 -9.99
CA ARG A 191 -4.71 -25.15 -9.60
C ARG A 191 -5.59 -24.28 -8.69
N THR A 192 -4.98 -23.70 -7.65
CA THR A 192 -5.67 -22.72 -6.79
C THR A 192 -5.94 -21.42 -7.56
N LEU A 193 -6.89 -20.62 -7.06
CA LEU A 193 -7.21 -19.34 -7.68
C LEU A 193 -5.99 -18.39 -7.70
N ASP A 194 -5.15 -18.42 -6.67
CA ASP A 194 -3.95 -17.58 -6.60
C ASP A 194 -2.85 -18.03 -7.57
N GLN A 195 -2.70 -19.35 -7.80
CA GLN A 195 -1.82 -19.88 -8.86
C GLN A 195 -2.29 -19.40 -10.24
N LYS A 196 -3.60 -19.50 -10.51
CA LYS A 196 -4.20 -19.00 -11.76
C LYS A 196 -3.99 -17.50 -11.94
N ARG A 197 -4.15 -16.70 -10.88
CA ARG A 197 -3.88 -15.25 -10.92
C ARG A 197 -2.41 -14.97 -11.25
N SER A 198 -1.49 -15.74 -10.67
CA SER A 198 -0.05 -15.61 -10.96
C SER A 198 0.27 -15.92 -12.42
N ASP A 199 -0.25 -17.03 -12.96
CA ASP A 199 -0.05 -17.43 -14.35
C ASP A 199 -0.59 -16.36 -15.32
N VAL A 200 -1.83 -15.90 -15.07
CA VAL A 200 -2.46 -14.85 -15.87
C VAL A 200 -1.67 -13.54 -15.83
N ALA A 201 -1.20 -13.14 -14.65
CA ALA A 201 -0.40 -11.93 -14.51
C ALA A 201 0.92 -12.04 -15.31
N ALA A 202 1.58 -13.21 -15.26
CA ALA A 202 2.79 -13.47 -16.01
C ALA A 202 2.54 -13.42 -17.52
N ASP A 203 1.47 -14.06 -18.01
CA ASP A 203 1.12 -14.06 -19.43
C ASP A 203 0.80 -12.66 -19.95
N LEU A 204 0.05 -11.86 -19.18
CA LEU A 204 -0.24 -10.46 -19.53
C LEU A 204 1.03 -9.60 -19.58
N LEU A 205 1.96 -9.77 -18.63
CA LEU A 205 3.21 -9.01 -18.59
C LEU A 205 4.21 -9.43 -19.69
N MET A 206 4.16 -10.70 -20.11
CA MET A 206 4.94 -11.22 -21.25
C MET A 206 4.32 -10.89 -22.61
N GLY A 207 3.15 -10.24 -22.65
CA GLY A 207 2.46 -9.88 -23.88
C GLY A 207 1.83 -11.06 -24.61
N LYS A 208 1.57 -12.17 -23.92
CA LYS A 208 0.87 -13.31 -24.51
C LYS A 208 -0.62 -13.01 -24.61
N GLU A 209 -1.25 -13.52 -25.66
CA GLU A 209 -2.70 -13.42 -25.81
C GLU A 209 -3.38 -14.33 -24.76
N THR A 210 -3.98 -13.71 -23.76
CA THR A 210 -4.87 -14.41 -22.82
C THR A 210 -6.28 -14.41 -23.39
N PRO A 211 -6.98 -15.58 -23.44
CA PRO A 211 -8.39 -15.66 -23.82
C PRO A 211 -9.23 -15.01 -22.72
N ALA A 212 -9.33 -13.69 -22.76
CA ALA A 212 -9.94 -12.90 -21.72
C ALA A 212 -11.30 -12.36 -22.18
N PRO A 213 -12.36 -12.43 -21.36
CA PRO A 213 -13.61 -11.74 -21.67
C PRO A 213 -13.34 -10.24 -21.83
N GLN A 214 -13.71 -9.63 -22.96
CA GLN A 214 -13.55 -8.18 -23.23
C GLN A 214 -14.60 -7.33 -22.47
N SER A 215 -15.03 -7.75 -21.29
CA SER A 215 -15.99 -6.99 -20.48
C SER A 215 -15.33 -5.77 -19.84
N GLU A 216 -16.12 -4.71 -19.64
CA GLU A 216 -15.69 -3.52 -18.91
C GLU A 216 -15.19 -3.87 -17.50
N VAL A 217 -14.11 -3.21 -17.08
CA VAL A 217 -13.55 -3.34 -15.73
C VAL A 217 -14.32 -2.37 -14.82
N CYS A 218 -15.03 -2.90 -13.83
CA CYS A 218 -15.84 -2.08 -12.92
C CYS A 218 -15.10 -1.87 -11.60
N VAL A 219 -15.01 -0.61 -11.18
CA VAL A 219 -14.49 -0.24 -9.86
C VAL A 219 -15.60 0.38 -9.05
N ASN A 220 -15.87 -0.19 -7.87
CA ASN A 220 -16.89 0.30 -6.96
C ASN A 220 -16.32 1.42 -6.07
N LEU A 221 -16.95 2.59 -6.16
CA LEU A 221 -16.64 3.76 -5.34
C LEU A 221 -17.79 3.97 -4.34
N THR A 222 -17.45 4.26 -3.09
CA THR A 222 -18.42 4.60 -2.04
C THR A 222 -18.17 6.02 -1.57
N MET A 223 -19.18 6.89 -1.67
CA MET A 223 -19.10 8.28 -1.21
C MET A 223 -20.45 8.74 -0.64
N PRO A 224 -20.46 9.67 0.33
CA PRO A 224 -21.70 10.27 0.81
C PRO A 224 -22.39 11.07 -0.31
N ILE A 225 -23.72 11.03 -0.35
CA ILE A 225 -24.51 11.69 -1.41
C ILE A 225 -24.25 13.21 -1.49
N THR A 226 -23.92 13.83 -0.35
CA THR A 226 -23.57 15.25 -0.27
C THR A 226 -22.33 15.59 -1.10
N ASN A 227 -21.38 14.66 -1.23
CA ASN A 227 -20.20 14.83 -2.07
C ASN A 227 -20.53 14.75 -3.56
N ILE A 228 -21.41 13.82 -3.95
CA ILE A 228 -21.90 13.72 -5.34
C ILE A 228 -22.61 15.02 -5.76
N LEU A 229 -23.38 15.60 -4.84
CA LEU A 229 -24.10 16.85 -5.05
C LEU A 229 -23.20 18.10 -4.94
N GLY A 230 -21.90 17.94 -4.68
CA GLY A 230 -20.95 19.05 -4.53
C GLY A 230 -21.13 19.87 -3.25
N LEU A 231 -21.90 19.36 -2.29
CA LEU A 231 -22.20 20.03 -1.01
C LEU A 231 -21.11 19.80 0.03
N THR A 232 -20.35 18.71 -0.07
CA THR A 232 -19.21 18.42 0.81
C THR A 232 -18.01 17.96 -0.01
N THR A 233 -16.80 18.29 0.45
CA THR A 233 -15.55 17.76 -0.14
C THR A 233 -15.06 16.56 0.69
N ASP A 234 -15.99 15.70 1.08
CA ASP A 234 -15.65 14.47 1.80
C ASP A 234 -14.87 13.53 0.88
N PRO A 235 -14.08 12.60 1.42
CA PRO A 235 -13.36 11.67 0.57
C PRO A 235 -14.26 10.60 -0.05
N VAL A 236 -13.84 10.12 -1.24
CA VAL A 236 -14.39 8.92 -1.88
C VAL A 236 -13.59 7.70 -1.43
N MET A 237 -14.27 6.65 -1.00
CA MET A 237 -13.65 5.37 -0.63
C MET A 237 -13.65 4.42 -1.83
N LEU A 238 -12.51 3.82 -2.11
CA LEU A 238 -12.38 2.76 -3.12
C LEU A 238 -12.61 1.40 -2.47
N ALA A 239 -13.54 0.59 -2.97
CA ALA A 239 -13.82 -0.72 -2.37
C ALA A 239 -12.56 -1.60 -2.30
N GLY A 240 -12.27 -2.18 -1.13
CA GLY A 240 -11.05 -2.95 -0.88
C GLY A 240 -9.80 -2.12 -0.57
N TYR A 241 -9.80 -0.83 -0.91
CA TYR A 241 -8.84 0.15 -0.41
C TYR A 241 -9.42 0.79 0.84
N GLY A 242 -8.86 0.48 2.01
CA GLY A 242 -9.37 0.96 3.32
C GLY A 242 -9.27 2.47 3.53
N ASP A 243 -8.85 3.22 2.51
CA ASP A 243 -8.40 4.59 2.57
C ASP A 243 -9.17 5.52 1.62
N PRO A 244 -9.38 6.77 2.07
CA PRO A 244 -9.94 7.80 1.22
C PRO A 244 -9.04 8.09 0.02
N CYS A 245 -9.56 7.86 -1.19
CA CYS A 245 -8.90 8.25 -2.43
C CYS A 245 -9.27 9.71 -2.72
N LEU A 246 -8.26 10.58 -2.80
CA LEU A 246 -8.43 11.96 -3.26
C LEU A 246 -8.53 11.99 -4.80
N LEU A 247 -9.67 11.58 -5.32
CA LEU A 247 -10.01 11.70 -6.73
C LEU A 247 -10.53 13.12 -7.03
N ARG A 248 -9.67 14.15 -6.86
CA ARG A 248 -10.06 15.55 -7.13
C ARG A 248 -10.18 15.87 -8.63
N SER A 249 -9.63 15.03 -9.52
CA SER A 249 -9.57 15.33 -10.97
C SER A 249 -10.04 14.20 -11.90
N TRP A 250 -10.97 13.34 -11.46
CA TRP A 250 -11.58 12.42 -12.42
C TRP A 250 -12.65 13.15 -13.22
N ARG A 251 -12.22 13.82 -14.30
CA ARG A 251 -13.12 14.28 -15.35
C ARG A 251 -13.71 13.02 -15.98
N MET A 252 -15.02 12.81 -15.82
CA MET A 252 -15.85 11.79 -16.49
C MET A 252 -15.69 11.89 -18.02
N SER A 253 -14.57 11.39 -18.53
CA SER A 253 -14.22 11.37 -19.94
C SER A 253 -13.92 9.94 -20.35
N ARG A 254 -14.75 9.01 -19.90
CA ARG A 254 -14.98 7.75 -20.62
C ARG A 254 -16.47 7.54 -20.67
N ARG A 255 -16.94 7.43 -21.92
CA ARG A 255 -18.31 7.24 -22.36
C ARG A 255 -19.03 6.31 -21.39
N MET A 256 -19.93 6.89 -20.58
CA MET A 256 -20.86 6.14 -19.76
C MET A 256 -21.75 5.36 -20.75
N GLY A 257 -21.43 4.07 -20.96
CA GLY A 257 -22.37 3.16 -21.58
C GLY A 257 -23.66 3.23 -20.77
N SER A 258 -24.80 3.43 -21.44
CA SER A 258 -26.10 3.61 -20.83
C SER A 258 -26.49 2.41 -19.95
N GLY A 259 -26.08 2.44 -18.69
CA GLY A 259 -26.56 1.53 -17.65
C GLY A 259 -27.86 2.09 -17.10
N SER A 260 -28.97 1.43 -17.42
CA SER A 260 -30.28 1.73 -16.84
C SER A 260 -30.20 1.70 -15.31
N ALA A 261 -30.77 2.70 -14.66
CA ALA A 261 -31.01 2.69 -13.23
C ALA A 261 -32.01 1.56 -12.89
N SER A 262 -31.50 0.38 -12.56
CA SER A 262 -32.30 -0.67 -11.93
C SER A 262 -32.22 -0.48 -10.42
N SER A 263 -33.33 -0.04 -9.84
CA SER A 263 -33.60 -0.13 -8.40
C SER A 263 -33.40 -1.57 -7.91
N PRO A 264 -32.74 -1.80 -6.77
CA PRO A 264 -32.54 -3.16 -6.27
C PRO A 264 -33.88 -3.72 -5.78
N THR A 265 -34.41 -4.72 -6.49
CA THR A 265 -35.40 -5.63 -5.94
C THR A 265 -34.70 -6.62 -5.00
N PRO A 266 -35.23 -6.86 -3.79
CA PRO A 266 -34.67 -7.84 -2.88
C PRO A 266 -34.85 -9.27 -3.43
N PRO A 267 -33.88 -10.19 -3.23
CA PRO A 267 -34.01 -11.58 -3.65
C PRO A 267 -35.11 -12.29 -2.83
N PRO A 268 -35.91 -13.18 -3.46
CA PRO A 268 -37.01 -13.85 -2.77
C PRO A 268 -36.49 -15.02 -1.90
N GLY A 269 -37.00 -15.08 -0.66
CA GLY A 269 -37.13 -16.32 0.12
C GLY A 269 -35.92 -16.73 0.96
N TRP A 270 -35.85 -16.22 2.19
CA TRP A 270 -35.20 -16.94 3.30
C TRP A 270 -36.25 -17.12 4.41
N PRO A 271 -36.54 -18.36 4.84
CA PRO A 271 -37.52 -18.60 5.89
C PRO A 271 -37.00 -18.10 7.24
N ASN A 272 -37.89 -17.44 7.99
CA ASN A 272 -37.69 -17.11 9.41
C ASN A 272 -37.49 -18.40 10.22
N THR A 273 -36.30 -18.60 10.79
CA THR A 273 -36.11 -19.48 11.94
C THR A 273 -35.21 -18.81 12.97
N SER A 274 -35.77 -18.69 14.18
CA SER A 274 -35.13 -18.22 15.41
C SER A 274 -33.84 -19.01 15.72
N PRO A 275 -32.90 -18.43 16.49
CA PRO A 275 -31.58 -19.04 16.70
C PRO A 275 -31.67 -20.30 17.57
N PRO A 276 -31.03 -21.42 17.19
CA PRO A 276 -30.88 -22.54 18.10
C PRO A 276 -29.79 -22.25 19.14
N THR A 277 -30.17 -22.36 20.40
CA THR A 277 -29.32 -22.52 21.57
C THR A 277 -28.53 -23.85 21.48
N GLY A 278 -27.21 -23.77 21.47
CA GLY A 278 -26.30 -24.92 21.61
C GLY A 278 -24.83 -24.52 21.43
N PRO A 279 -23.86 -25.13 22.16
CA PRO A 279 -22.47 -24.67 22.15
C PRO A 279 -21.74 -25.08 20.86
N PRO A 280 -20.73 -24.31 20.40
CA PRO A 280 -20.04 -24.57 19.15
C PRO A 280 -19.09 -25.76 19.28
N GLN A 281 -19.23 -26.73 18.37
CA GLN A 281 -18.25 -27.80 18.18
C GLN A 281 -17.06 -27.28 17.36
N HIS A 282 -15.86 -27.36 17.92
CA HIS A 282 -14.61 -27.12 17.21
C HIS A 282 -14.29 -28.30 16.29
N ASN A 283 -14.10 -28.04 14.99
CA ASN A 283 -13.29 -28.93 14.15
C ASN A 283 -11.93 -28.26 13.86
N ALA A 284 -10.89 -28.82 14.46
CA ALA A 284 -9.52 -28.58 14.07
C ALA A 284 -9.29 -29.21 12.69
N ASN A 285 -8.70 -28.44 11.76
CA ASN A 285 -7.75 -28.83 10.71
C ASN A 285 -7.87 -27.92 9.47
N SER A 286 -7.13 -26.82 9.45
CA SER A 286 -6.60 -26.23 8.23
C SER A 286 -5.40 -25.33 8.58
N SER A 287 -4.22 -25.94 8.61
CA SER A 287 -2.94 -25.27 8.67
C SER A 287 -2.74 -24.40 7.42
N THR A 288 -2.98 -23.10 7.55
CA THR A 288 -2.67 -22.09 6.53
C THR A 288 -1.25 -21.58 6.78
N PRO A 289 -0.31 -21.63 5.82
CA PRO A 289 1.01 -21.05 6.04
C PRO A 289 0.91 -19.53 5.99
N ALA A 290 1.35 -18.89 7.07
CA ALA A 290 1.33 -17.44 7.25
C ALA A 290 2.22 -16.74 6.21
N ILE A 291 1.61 -16.03 5.26
CA ILE A 291 2.29 -15.07 4.39
C ILE A 291 2.82 -13.95 5.29
N ARG A 292 4.14 -13.95 5.56
CA ARG A 292 4.85 -12.86 6.23
C ARG A 292 4.64 -11.57 5.43
N ARG A 293 3.76 -10.69 5.93
CA ARG A 293 3.65 -9.31 5.46
C ARG A 293 4.96 -8.59 5.82
N ALA A 294 5.79 -8.32 4.81
CA ALA A 294 6.93 -7.41 4.98
C ALA A 294 6.38 -5.99 5.27
N PRO A 295 6.95 -5.27 6.26
CA PRO A 295 6.50 -3.94 6.59
C PRO A 295 6.83 -2.94 5.49
N TRP A 296 5.92 -1.99 5.35
CA TRP A 296 5.88 -0.84 4.44
C TRP A 296 7.24 -0.12 4.36
N SER A 297 7.86 -0.12 3.18
CA SER A 297 9.07 0.67 2.90
C SER A 297 8.68 2.06 2.38
N ALA A 298 8.95 3.09 3.17
CA ALA A 298 9.11 4.44 2.66
C ALA A 298 10.45 4.50 1.93
N ALA A 299 10.42 4.46 0.60
CA ALA A 299 11.62 4.63 -0.23
C ALA A 299 11.94 6.12 -0.34
N THR A 300 12.94 6.56 0.41
CA THR A 300 13.58 7.87 0.22
C THR A 300 14.66 7.74 -0.86
N ASN A 301 14.48 8.57 -1.87
CA ASN A 301 15.27 8.72 -3.08
C ASN A 301 16.77 8.98 -2.79
N ARG A 302 17.68 8.12 -3.24
CA ARG A 302 19.07 8.52 -3.51
C ARG A 302 19.51 7.99 -4.87
N ARG A 303 19.73 8.95 -5.76
CA ARG A 303 20.36 8.79 -7.07
C ARG A 303 21.78 8.26 -6.89
N THR A 304 22.10 7.13 -7.49
CA THR A 304 23.45 6.82 -7.93
C THR A 304 23.34 6.36 -9.37
N ALA A 305 23.78 7.23 -10.27
CA ALA A 305 23.88 6.94 -11.69
C ALA A 305 25.08 6.03 -11.93
N ALA A 306 24.84 4.84 -12.47
CA ALA A 306 25.86 4.04 -13.12
C ALA A 306 25.31 3.63 -14.48
N THR A 307 25.65 4.44 -15.48
CA THR A 307 25.36 4.23 -16.89
C THR A 307 26.13 3.02 -17.39
N TRP A 308 25.43 1.98 -17.85
CA TRP A 308 25.98 0.98 -18.75
C TRP A 308 25.11 0.93 -20.00
N ILE A 309 25.69 1.39 -21.11
CA ILE A 309 25.12 1.32 -22.44
C ILE A 309 25.37 -0.10 -22.97
N ILE A 310 24.30 -0.84 -23.25
CA ILE A 310 24.36 -2.03 -24.11
C ILE A 310 23.46 -1.74 -25.32
N VAL A 311 24.12 -1.59 -26.48
CA VAL A 311 23.50 -1.40 -27.78
C VAL A 311 22.92 -2.73 -28.26
N ALA A 312 21.62 -2.76 -28.56
CA ALA A 312 21.01 -3.83 -29.35
C ALA A 312 20.31 -3.21 -30.57
N ARG A 313 20.86 -3.49 -31.75
CA ARG A 313 20.36 -3.12 -33.08
C ARG A 313 18.96 -3.71 -33.30
N SER A 314 17.97 -2.87 -33.58
CA SER A 314 16.69 -3.33 -34.14
C SER A 314 16.78 -3.34 -35.67
N THR A 315 16.67 -4.52 -36.27
CA THR A 315 16.34 -4.66 -37.70
C THR A 315 14.84 -4.50 -37.83
N GLY A 316 14.40 -3.33 -38.30
CA GLY A 316 12.99 -3.07 -38.63
C GLY A 316 12.58 -3.69 -39.97
N PRO A 317 11.30 -4.04 -40.16
CA PRO A 317 10.76 -4.44 -41.46
C PRO A 317 10.40 -3.21 -42.32
N THR A 318 10.69 -3.31 -43.62
CA THR A 318 10.41 -2.32 -44.67
C THR A 318 8.91 -1.98 -44.82
N PRO A 319 8.53 -0.72 -45.12
CA PRO A 319 7.14 -0.36 -45.38
C PRO A 319 6.72 -0.68 -46.82
N ARG A 320 5.55 -1.30 -46.97
CA ARG A 320 4.84 -1.40 -48.26
C ARG A 320 4.20 -0.05 -48.60
N CYS A 321 4.57 0.49 -49.76
CA CYS A 321 4.00 1.71 -50.32
C CYS A 321 2.62 1.42 -50.94
N ARG A 322 1.56 2.06 -50.43
CA ARG A 322 0.25 2.15 -51.09
C ARG A 322 -0.09 3.61 -51.28
N THR A 323 0.19 4.15 -52.48
CA THR A 323 -0.58 5.18 -53.18
C THR A 323 0.26 5.82 -54.29
N CYS A 324 0.01 5.42 -55.54
CA CYS A 324 -0.05 6.35 -56.66
C CYS A 324 -0.66 5.62 -57.85
N GLY A 325 -1.86 6.06 -58.23
CA GLY A 325 -2.44 5.74 -59.52
C GLY A 325 -1.93 6.73 -60.57
N ARG A 326 -1.54 6.21 -61.73
CA ARG A 326 -1.98 6.70 -63.06
C ARG A 326 -1.43 5.81 -64.17
N SER A 327 -2.39 5.27 -64.94
CA SER A 327 -2.44 5.11 -66.40
C SER A 327 -1.16 5.20 -67.24
N ALA A 328 -0.90 4.16 -68.04
CA ALA A 328 -1.12 4.14 -69.51
C ALA A 328 -0.06 3.28 -70.23
N GLY A 329 -0.50 2.51 -71.24
CA GLY A 329 0.34 1.84 -72.24
C GLY A 329 0.28 0.30 -72.17
N THR A 330 -0.58 -0.42 -72.91
CA THR A 330 -0.27 -1.02 -74.25
C THR A 330 1.20 -1.46 -74.36
N THR A 331 1.56 -2.72 -74.61
CA THR A 331 1.20 -3.56 -75.77
C THR A 331 1.60 -5.02 -75.51
N THR A 332 0.83 -5.91 -76.13
CA THR A 332 1.03 -7.32 -76.50
C THR A 332 2.47 -7.82 -76.64
N GLY A 333 2.68 -9.09 -76.26
CA GLY A 333 3.86 -9.92 -76.52
C GLY A 333 3.86 -11.17 -75.66
#